data_AF-A0A543IAC6-F1
#
_entry.id   AF-A0A543IAC6-F1
#
_cell.length_a   1.000
_cell.length_b   1.000
_cell.length_c   1.000
_cell.angle_alpha   90.00
_cell.angle_beta   90.00
_cell.angle_gamma   90.00
#
_symmetry.space_group_name_H-M   'P 1'
#
loop_
_entity.id
_entity.type
_entity.pdbx_description
1 polymer ?
#
loop_
_entity_poly.entity_id
_entity_poly.type
_entity_poly.pdbx_seq_one_letter_code
_entity_poly.pdbx_strand_id
1 'polypeptide(L)'
;MCVGDWEGEALARLRAAAHLGDGAGGCEVLRGRPLRPVLQYAGDVITAALAQGVPGAEALARECADELRRRGGPGDAELAAELEGDTGLTGLPVDLGAVAAAMDEGFHVLDVERGDVLAVDEGEGLLIPPAVLPEGEDARRGAAREWLARQGYRVVPRVL
;
A
#
# COMPACT_ATOMS: atom_id res chain seq x y z
N MET A 1 21.10 -2.47 17.26
CA MET A 1 19.74 -2.41 16.67
C MET A 1 19.69 -3.49 15.62
N CYS A 2 19.01 -4.59 15.91
CA CYS A 2 19.04 -5.78 15.08
C CYS A 2 18.00 -5.67 13.96
N VAL A 3 18.40 -6.09 12.77
CA VAL A 3 17.59 -6.19 11.54
C VAL A 3 16.62 -7.39 11.66
N GLY A 4 15.84 -7.47 12.74
CA GLY A 4 15.20 -8.73 13.18
C GLY A 4 13.71 -8.71 13.49
N ASP A 5 13.04 -7.55 13.52
CA ASP A 5 11.66 -7.51 14.03
C ASP A 5 10.58 -7.93 13.01
N TRP A 6 10.97 -8.10 11.74
CA TRP A 6 10.12 -8.55 10.63
C TRP A 6 10.58 -9.90 10.09
N GLU A 7 10.54 -10.93 10.92
CA GLU A 7 10.73 -12.31 10.47
C GLU A 7 9.68 -12.71 9.43
N GLY A 8 9.97 -13.76 8.64
CA GLY A 8 9.15 -14.18 7.50
C GLY A 8 7.67 -14.43 7.84
N GLU A 9 7.37 -14.99 9.02
CA GLU A 9 5.98 -15.18 9.45
C GLU A 9 5.27 -13.85 9.75
N ALA A 10 5.92 -12.93 10.46
CA ALA A 10 5.35 -11.63 10.80
C ALA A 10 5.04 -10.82 9.53
N LEU A 11 5.99 -10.81 8.59
CA LEU A 11 5.80 -10.15 7.31
C LEU A 11 4.71 -10.82 6.47
N ALA A 12 4.64 -12.15 6.44
CA ALA A 12 3.56 -12.86 5.74
C ALA A 12 2.18 -12.54 6.32
N ARG A 13 2.05 -12.44 7.65
CA ARG A 13 0.80 -12.05 8.33
C ARG A 13 0.41 -10.61 8.02
N LEU A 14 1.39 -9.69 7.98
CA LEU A 14 1.13 -8.31 7.59
C LEU A 14 0.66 -8.20 6.13
N ARG A 15 1.32 -8.92 5.20
CA ARG A 15 0.92 -8.98 3.79
C ARG A 15 -0.51 -9.49 3.64
N ALA A 16 -0.85 -10.57 4.35
CA ALA A 16 -2.19 -11.14 4.35
C ALA A 16 -3.22 -10.15 4.88
N ALA A 17 -2.91 -9.47 5.99
CA ALA A 17 -3.79 -8.45 6.57
C ALA A 17 -4.03 -7.28 5.61
N ALA A 18 -2.98 -6.78 4.94
CA ALA A 18 -3.11 -5.72 3.95
C ALA A 18 -3.95 -6.16 2.74
N HIS A 19 -3.73 -7.38 2.24
CA HIS A 19 -4.49 -7.92 1.10
C HIS A 19 -5.98 -8.12 1.44
N LEU A 20 -6.29 -8.60 2.65
CA LEU A 20 -7.66 -8.86 3.11
C LEU A 20 -8.36 -7.61 3.66
N GLY A 21 -7.65 -6.49 3.80
CA GLY A 21 -8.15 -5.33 4.53
C GLY A 21 -8.43 -5.62 6.00
N ASP A 22 -7.73 -6.57 6.64
CA ASP A 22 -7.87 -6.88 8.05
C ASP A 22 -7.10 -5.86 8.90
N GLY A 23 -7.75 -4.73 9.20
CA GLY A 23 -7.15 -3.64 9.96
C GLY A 23 -6.85 -4.03 11.41
N ALA A 24 -7.76 -4.76 12.06
CA ALA A 24 -7.58 -5.23 13.42
C ALA A 24 -6.38 -6.20 13.53
N GLY A 25 -6.36 -7.26 12.70
CA GLY A 25 -5.25 -8.21 12.67
C GLY A 25 -3.93 -7.57 12.25
N GLY A 26 -3.96 -6.61 11.30
CA GLY A 26 -2.80 -5.84 10.92
C GLY A 26 -2.23 -5.00 12.07
N CYS A 27 -3.06 -4.25 12.80
CA CYS A 27 -2.64 -3.49 13.97
C CYS A 27 -2.06 -4.37 15.09
N GLU A 28 -2.59 -5.59 15.29
CA GLU A 28 -2.01 -6.57 16.22
C GLU A 28 -0.59 -6.98 15.81
N VAL A 29 -0.35 -7.19 14.50
CA VAL A 29 0.98 -7.50 13.97
C VAL A 29 1.94 -6.31 14.10
N LEU A 30 1.46 -5.07 13.94
CA LEU A 30 2.30 -3.87 14.09
C LEU A 30 2.71 -3.58 15.54
N ARG A 31 1.91 -4.01 16.53
CA ARG A 31 2.11 -3.60 17.92
C ARG A 31 3.51 -3.94 18.44
N GLY A 32 4.21 -2.92 18.94
CA GLY A 32 5.53 -3.05 19.55
C GLY A 32 6.68 -3.30 18.58
N ARG A 33 6.44 -3.16 17.27
CA ARG A 33 7.47 -3.34 16.22
C ARG A 33 7.79 -2.01 15.53
N PRO A 34 9.02 -1.85 15.00
CA PRO A 34 9.37 -0.68 14.21
C PRO A 34 8.62 -0.70 12.87
N LEU A 35 7.94 0.41 12.56
CA LEU A 35 7.16 0.57 11.31
C LEU A 35 8.05 0.79 10.08
N ARG A 36 9.20 1.44 10.26
CA ARG A 36 10.07 1.94 9.18
C ARG A 36 10.40 0.94 8.06
N PRO A 37 10.61 -0.37 8.33
CA PRO A 37 10.87 -1.35 7.27
C PRO A 37 9.67 -1.71 6.39
N VAL A 38 8.44 -1.39 6.81
CA VAL A 38 7.18 -1.86 6.19
C VAL A 38 6.12 -0.75 6.09
N LEU A 39 6.53 0.52 5.94
CA LEU A 39 5.61 1.65 6.05
C LEU A 39 4.44 1.62 5.06
N GLN A 40 4.64 1.10 3.85
CA GLN A 40 3.56 0.99 2.86
C GLN A 40 2.53 -0.06 3.29
N TYR A 41 2.99 -1.23 3.77
CA TYR A 41 2.09 -2.23 4.35
C TYR A 41 1.43 -1.77 5.66
N ALA A 42 2.18 -1.09 6.52
CA ALA A 42 1.67 -0.57 7.77
C ALA A 42 0.57 0.47 7.53
N GLY A 43 0.76 1.39 6.58
CA GLY A 43 -0.27 2.34 6.21
C GLY A 43 -1.51 1.67 5.61
N ASP A 44 -1.37 0.65 4.76
CA ASP A 44 -2.52 -0.09 4.23
C ASP A 44 -3.41 -0.68 5.34
N VAL A 45 -2.79 -1.37 6.31
CA VAL A 45 -3.55 -1.97 7.42
C VAL A 45 -4.10 -0.92 8.38
N ILE A 46 -3.39 0.18 8.61
CA ILE A 46 -3.88 1.27 9.47
C ILE A 46 -5.05 1.99 8.81
N THR A 47 -5.00 2.26 7.50
CA THR A 47 -6.13 2.82 6.76
C THR A 47 -7.37 1.93 6.85
N ALA A 48 -7.20 0.60 6.72
CA ALA A 48 -8.29 -0.34 6.96
C ALA A 48 -8.79 -0.32 8.41
N ALA A 49 -7.88 -0.21 9.39
CA ALA A 49 -8.22 -0.14 10.82
C ALA A 49 -9.00 1.13 11.18
N LEU A 50 -8.65 2.27 10.59
CA LEU A 50 -9.38 3.53 10.72
C LEU A 50 -10.80 3.39 10.16
N ALA A 51 -10.96 2.82 8.97
CA ALA A 51 -12.27 2.55 8.38
C ALA A 51 -13.13 1.59 9.22
N GLN A 52 -12.51 0.66 9.93
CA GLN A 52 -13.15 -0.30 10.82
C GLN A 52 -13.40 0.24 12.24
N GLY A 53 -12.92 1.44 12.57
CA GLY A 53 -13.05 2.02 13.91
C GLY A 53 -12.25 1.28 14.98
N VAL A 54 -11.11 0.67 14.62
CA VAL A 54 -10.26 -0.07 15.56
C VAL A 54 -9.69 0.88 16.63
N PRO A 55 -9.86 0.59 17.93
CA PRO A 55 -9.32 1.43 19.00
C PRO A 55 -7.80 1.60 18.91
N GLY A 56 -7.33 2.85 18.96
CA GLY A 56 -5.91 3.19 18.89
C GLY A 56 -5.34 3.32 17.48
N ALA A 57 -6.12 3.04 16.43
CA ALA A 57 -5.69 3.20 15.04
C ALA A 57 -5.24 4.64 14.72
N GLU A 58 -5.91 5.67 15.28
CA GLU A 58 -5.53 7.07 15.08
C GLU A 58 -4.13 7.41 15.58
N ALA A 59 -3.70 6.80 16.70
CA ALA A 59 -2.36 7.03 17.24
C ALA A 59 -1.29 6.40 16.33
N LEU A 60 -1.54 5.18 15.87
CA LEU A 60 -0.69 4.49 14.90
C LEU A 60 -0.65 5.21 13.54
N ALA A 61 -1.78 5.78 13.10
CA ALA A 61 -1.87 6.55 11.86
C ALA A 61 -0.97 7.79 11.90
N ARG A 62 -0.99 8.55 13.01
CA ARG A 62 -0.10 9.69 13.21
C ARG A 62 1.37 9.28 13.22
N GLU A 63 1.73 8.21 13.95
CA GLU A 63 3.09 7.69 13.98
C GLU A 63 3.58 7.27 12.59
N CYS A 64 2.74 6.54 11.85
CA CYS A 64 3.03 6.08 10.50
C CYS A 64 3.20 7.25 9.52
N ALA A 65 2.29 8.22 9.54
CA ALA A 65 2.38 9.43 8.72
C ALA A 65 3.67 10.22 8.98
N ASP A 66 4.09 10.35 10.24
CA ASP A 66 5.35 11.01 10.59
C ASP A 66 6.60 10.25 10.12
N GLU A 67 6.59 8.91 10.16
CA GLU A 67 7.68 8.10 9.61
C GLU A 67 7.71 8.14 8.07
N LEU A 68 6.56 8.09 7.40
CA LEU A 68 6.43 8.25 5.94
C LEU A 68 7.00 9.59 5.49
N ARG A 69 6.61 10.69 6.13
CA ARG A 69 7.16 12.03 5.84
C ARG A 69 8.66 12.12 6.05
N ARG A 70 9.17 11.52 7.12
CA ARG A 70 10.61 11.52 7.42
C ARG A 70 11.40 10.68 6.41
N ARG A 71 10.82 9.59 5.90
CA ARG A 71 11.45 8.74 4.88
C ARG A 71 11.42 9.42 3.50
N GLY A 72 10.28 9.97 3.10
CA GLY A 72 10.11 10.71 1.85
C GLY A 72 10.32 9.87 0.59
N GLY A 73 10.01 8.58 0.64
CA GLY A 73 10.07 7.68 -0.52
C GLY A 73 8.86 7.81 -1.44
N PRO A 74 8.88 7.15 -2.62
CA PRO A 74 7.73 7.09 -3.52
C PRO A 74 6.47 6.60 -2.78
N GLY A 75 5.34 7.28 -2.98
CA GLY A 75 4.06 6.92 -2.37
C GLY A 75 3.91 7.32 -0.89
N ASP A 76 4.95 7.86 -0.25
CA ASP A 76 4.89 8.20 1.17
C ASP A 76 4.04 9.43 1.43
N ALA A 77 4.08 10.43 0.54
CA ALA A 77 3.27 11.63 0.66
C ALA A 77 1.78 11.31 0.49
N GLU A 78 1.46 10.47 -0.49
CA GLU A 78 0.10 10.00 -0.78
C GLU A 78 -0.46 9.20 0.38
N LEU A 79 0.30 8.23 0.90
CA LEU A 79 -0.14 7.40 2.02
C LEU A 79 -0.25 8.19 3.33
N ALA A 80 0.64 9.16 3.57
CA ALA A 80 0.52 10.04 4.74
C ALA A 80 -0.75 10.89 4.68
N ALA A 81 -1.10 11.41 3.50
CA ALA A 81 -2.32 12.18 3.29
C ALA A 81 -3.59 11.30 3.47
N GLU A 82 -3.55 10.06 2.95
CA GLU A 82 -4.59 9.03 3.18
C GLU A 82 -4.84 8.78 4.67
N LEU A 83 -3.78 8.58 5.45
CA LEU A 83 -3.87 8.33 6.90
C LEU A 83 -4.44 9.50 7.69
N GLU A 84 -4.39 10.71 7.13
CA GLU A 84 -4.96 11.92 7.71
C GLU A 84 -6.37 12.24 7.20
N GLY A 85 -6.88 11.42 6.27
CA GLY A 85 -8.22 11.56 5.71
C GLY A 85 -8.33 12.57 4.58
N ASP A 86 -7.22 13.04 4.01
CA ASP A 86 -7.20 14.04 2.94
C ASP A 86 -6.55 13.49 1.67
N THR A 87 -7.34 13.26 0.63
CA THR A 87 -6.76 12.77 -0.64
C THR A 87 -7.41 13.37 -1.87
N GLY A 88 -8.73 13.61 -1.86
CA GLY A 88 -9.46 13.98 -3.08
C GLY A 88 -9.38 12.93 -4.21
N LEU A 89 -8.81 11.75 -3.94
CA LEU A 89 -8.57 10.68 -4.89
C LEU A 89 -9.71 9.66 -4.88
N THR A 90 -9.97 9.07 -6.04
CA THR A 90 -10.97 8.01 -6.20
C THR A 90 -10.42 6.69 -5.65
N GLY A 91 -11.19 6.00 -4.80
CA GLY A 91 -10.78 4.70 -4.27
C GLY A 91 -10.84 3.60 -5.33
N LEU A 92 -9.77 2.82 -5.46
CA LEU A 92 -9.65 1.68 -6.38
C LEU A 92 -9.21 0.40 -5.64
N PRO A 93 -9.95 -0.72 -5.75
CA PRO A 93 -9.62 -1.98 -5.07
C PRO A 93 -8.53 -2.76 -5.81
N VAL A 94 -7.30 -2.25 -5.81
CA VAL A 94 -6.15 -2.79 -6.57
C VAL A 94 -5.06 -3.34 -5.65
N ASP A 95 -4.33 -4.37 -6.09
CA ASP A 95 -3.12 -4.83 -5.42
C ASP A 95 -1.88 -4.08 -5.94
N LEU A 96 -1.30 -3.21 -5.09
CA LEU A 96 -0.07 -2.49 -5.39
C LEU A 96 1.12 -3.41 -5.73
N GLY A 97 1.16 -4.63 -5.18
CA GLY A 97 2.18 -5.61 -5.51
C GLY A 97 2.07 -6.08 -6.96
N ALA A 98 0.84 -6.29 -7.45
CA ALA A 98 0.58 -6.65 -8.83
C ALA A 98 0.90 -5.49 -9.79
N VAL A 99 0.54 -4.26 -9.43
CA VAL A 99 0.89 -3.06 -10.23
C VAL A 99 2.42 -2.89 -10.30
N ALA A 100 3.11 -3.03 -9.17
CA ALA A 100 4.57 -2.96 -9.13
C ALA A 100 5.23 -4.07 -9.96
N ALA A 101 4.72 -5.31 -9.90
CA ALA A 101 5.22 -6.40 -10.73
C ALA A 101 5.06 -6.09 -12.23
N ALA A 102 3.88 -5.61 -12.63
CA ALA A 102 3.64 -5.18 -14.00
C ALA A 102 4.62 -4.09 -14.47
N MET A 103 4.91 -3.09 -13.63
CA MET A 103 5.90 -2.06 -13.94
C MET A 103 7.32 -2.62 -14.13
N ASP A 104 7.69 -3.70 -13.43
CA ASP A 104 9.01 -4.35 -13.56
C ASP A 104 9.08 -5.24 -14.81
N GLU A 105 7.96 -5.82 -15.22
CA GLU A 105 7.87 -6.81 -16.30
C GLU A 105 7.69 -6.19 -17.70
N GLY A 106 6.98 -5.07 -17.82
CA GLY A 106 6.70 -4.46 -19.11
C GLY A 106 5.43 -3.62 -19.17
N PHE A 107 4.91 -3.41 -20.37
CA PHE A 107 3.60 -2.77 -20.51
C PHE A 107 2.48 -3.72 -20.10
N HIS A 108 1.56 -3.22 -19.28
CA HIS A 108 0.36 -3.90 -18.82
C HIS A 108 -0.82 -2.91 -18.78
N VAL A 109 -2.02 -3.40 -18.55
CA VAL A 109 -3.23 -2.58 -18.39
C VAL A 109 -3.86 -2.83 -17.03
N LEU A 110 -4.23 -1.77 -16.33
CA LEU A 110 -5.04 -1.81 -15.11
C LEU A 110 -6.50 -1.61 -15.47
N ASP A 111 -7.31 -2.65 -15.28
CA ASP A 111 -8.77 -2.56 -15.29
C ASP A 111 -9.20 -1.77 -14.04
N VAL A 112 -9.69 -0.55 -14.24
CA VAL A 112 -10.11 0.34 -13.14
C VAL A 112 -11.49 0.02 -12.57
N GLU A 113 -12.26 -0.84 -13.23
CA GLU A 113 -13.56 -1.30 -12.71
C GLU A 113 -13.34 -2.48 -11.75
N ARG A 114 -12.43 -3.39 -12.10
CA ARG A 114 -12.17 -4.62 -11.34
C ARG A 114 -10.94 -4.52 -10.43
N GLY A 115 -10.05 -3.58 -10.72
CA GLY A 115 -8.77 -3.42 -10.04
C GLY A 115 -7.75 -4.49 -10.42
N ASP A 116 -7.90 -5.13 -11.57
CA ASP A 116 -7.05 -6.23 -12.05
C ASP A 116 -5.97 -5.74 -13.02
N VAL A 117 -4.80 -6.36 -12.93
CA VAL A 117 -3.68 -6.12 -13.86
C VAL A 117 -3.70 -7.18 -14.95
N LEU A 118 -3.78 -6.74 -16.19
CA LEU A 118 -3.96 -7.57 -17.39
C LEU A 118 -2.81 -7.34 -18.38
N ALA A 119 -2.54 -8.31 -19.26
CA ALA A 119 -1.68 -8.05 -20.41
C ALA A 119 -2.33 -7.02 -21.35
N VAL A 120 -1.51 -6.29 -22.13
CA VAL A 120 -1.98 -5.18 -22.99
C VAL A 120 -2.96 -5.65 -24.07
N ASP A 121 -2.85 -6.90 -24.51
CA ASP A 121 -3.72 -7.51 -25.51
C ASP A 121 -4.96 -8.20 -24.91
N GLU A 122 -5.08 -8.23 -23.57
CA GLU A 122 -6.15 -8.93 -22.85
C GLU A 122 -7.23 -7.99 -22.29
N GLY A 123 -7.05 -6.67 -22.32
CA GLY A 123 -8.02 -5.75 -21.72
C GLY A 123 -7.87 -4.27 -22.10
N GLU A 124 -8.84 -3.49 -21.62
CA GLU A 124 -8.88 -2.02 -21.73
C GLU A 124 -8.77 -1.40 -20.33
N GLY A 125 -8.13 -0.24 -20.21
CA GLY A 125 -7.91 0.41 -18.93
C GLY A 125 -6.73 1.37 -18.93
N LEU A 126 -6.17 1.61 -17.74
CA LEU A 126 -5.00 2.48 -17.60
C LEU A 126 -3.73 1.72 -17.98
N LEU A 127 -2.98 2.27 -18.93
CA LEU A 127 -1.68 1.71 -19.30
C LEU A 127 -0.69 1.86 -18.14
N ILE A 128 -0.23 0.73 -17.61
CA ILE A 128 0.89 0.66 -16.67
C ILE A 128 2.18 0.67 -17.50
N PRO A 129 3.00 1.74 -17.43
CA PRO A 129 4.27 1.77 -18.14
C PRO A 129 5.34 0.95 -17.40
N PRO A 130 6.33 0.40 -18.11
CA PRO A 130 7.51 -0.15 -17.46
C PRO A 130 8.26 0.95 -16.71
N ALA A 131 8.82 0.62 -15.54
CA ALA A 131 9.58 1.55 -14.71
C ALA A 131 10.74 0.85 -14.00
N VAL A 132 11.83 1.58 -13.79
CA VAL A 132 12.91 1.13 -12.90
C VAL A 132 12.48 1.37 -11.47
N LEU A 133 12.17 0.30 -10.75
CA LEU A 133 11.65 0.38 -9.38
C LEU A 133 12.76 0.35 -8.32
N PRO A 134 12.54 0.99 -7.16
CA PRO A 134 13.46 0.88 -6.02
C PRO A 134 13.57 -0.56 -5.50
N GLU A 135 14.66 -0.86 -4.81
CA GLU A 135 14.85 -2.14 -4.14
C GLU A 135 13.91 -2.27 -2.93
N GLY A 136 13.43 -3.49 -2.72
CA GLY A 136 12.54 -3.83 -1.60
C GLY A 136 11.06 -3.71 -1.94
N GLU A 137 10.30 -4.73 -1.57
CA GLU A 137 8.86 -4.84 -1.83
C GLU A 137 8.06 -3.62 -1.32
N ASP A 138 8.35 -3.13 -0.12
CA ASP A 138 7.70 -1.95 0.45
C ASP A 138 7.89 -0.71 -0.43
N ALA A 139 9.12 -0.45 -0.87
CA ALA A 139 9.43 0.69 -1.73
C ALA A 139 8.80 0.55 -3.13
N ARG A 140 8.73 -0.67 -3.67
CA ARG A 140 8.03 -0.97 -4.94
C ARG A 140 6.54 -0.67 -4.85
N ARG A 141 5.89 -1.06 -3.75
CA ARG A 141 4.48 -0.71 -3.49
C ARG A 141 4.28 0.80 -3.40
N GLY A 142 5.21 1.51 -2.76
CA GLY A 142 5.22 2.98 -2.73
C GLY A 142 5.27 3.61 -4.12
N ALA A 143 6.12 3.10 -5.01
CA ALA A 143 6.20 3.57 -6.40
C ALA A 143 4.89 3.31 -7.18
N ALA A 144 4.28 2.13 -6.99
CA ALA A 144 2.97 1.84 -7.58
C ALA A 144 1.87 2.77 -7.05
N ARG A 145 1.87 3.08 -5.75
CA ARG A 145 0.93 4.03 -5.14
C ARG A 145 1.09 5.43 -5.72
N GLU A 146 2.32 5.92 -5.81
CA GLU A 146 2.61 7.22 -6.40
C GLU A 146 2.10 7.30 -7.85
N TRP A 147 2.32 6.24 -8.63
CA TRP A 147 1.82 6.17 -10.00
C TRP A 147 0.28 6.21 -10.05
N LEU A 148 -0.42 5.44 -9.22
CA LEU A 148 -1.89 5.45 -9.13
C LEU A 148 -2.42 6.83 -8.75
N ALA A 149 -1.79 7.50 -7.78
CA ALA A 149 -2.18 8.83 -7.36
C ALA A 149 -2.08 9.85 -8.49
N ARG A 150 -1.03 9.76 -9.33
CA ARG A 150 -0.91 10.59 -10.55
C ARG A 150 -2.03 10.30 -11.57
N GLN A 151 -2.63 9.12 -11.54
CA GLN A 151 -3.82 8.78 -12.34
C GLN A 151 -5.14 9.22 -11.69
N GLY A 152 -5.11 9.81 -10.48
CA GLY A 152 -6.30 10.24 -9.74
C GLY A 152 -6.91 9.17 -8.83
N TYR A 153 -6.17 8.08 -8.55
CA TYR A 153 -6.66 6.96 -7.75
C TYR A 153 -5.85 6.78 -6.46
N ARG A 154 -6.54 6.34 -5.41
CA ARG A 154 -5.94 5.81 -4.18
C ARG A 154 -6.37 4.37 -3.98
N VAL A 155 -5.60 3.62 -3.20
CA VAL A 155 -5.95 2.22 -2.91
C VAL A 155 -7.09 2.17 -1.90
N VAL A 156 -7.99 1.23 -2.07
CA VAL A 156 -8.93 0.79 -1.03
C VAL A 156 -8.86 -0.73 -0.89
N PRO A 157 -9.23 -1.29 0.28
CA PRO A 157 -9.34 -2.73 0.42
C PRO A 157 -10.26 -3.34 -0.64
N ARG A 158 -9.89 -4.52 -1.17
CA ARG A 158 -10.78 -5.31 -2.01
C ARG A 158 -11.95 -5.81 -1.17
N VAL A 159 -13.16 -5.39 -1.51
CA VAL A 159 -14.39 -5.94 -0.90
C VAL A 159 -14.74 -7.19 -1.68
N LEU A 160 -14.63 -8.36 -1.03
CA LEU A 160 -15.11 -9.64 -1.57
C LEU A 160 -16.63 -9.72 -1.58
#